data_AF-A0A967W609-F1
#
_entry.id   AF-A0A967W609-F1
#
_cell.length_a   1.000
_cell.length_b   1.000
_cell.length_c   1.000
_cell.angle_alpha   90.00
_cell.angle_beta   90.00
_cell.angle_gamma   90.00
#
_symmetry.space_group_name_H-M   'P 1'
#
loop_
_entity.id
_entity.type
_entity.pdbx_description
1 polymer ?
#
loop_
_entity_poly.entity_id
_entity_poly.type
_entity_poly.pdbx_seq_one_letter_code
_entity_poly.pdbx_strand_id
1 'polypeptide(L)' 'AIVGPSSHGDQLTPDVIAARPGWENLAAVQDGAIYIVDGDPISRPGPRVVDALEQLAAYLYPERFGE' A
#
# COMPACT_ATOMS: atom_id res chain seq x y z
N ALA A 1 0.67 -2.64 8.01
CA ALA A 1 1.12 -2.25 6.66
C ALA A 1 0.75 -0.79 6.36
N ILE A 2 1.53 -0.12 5.52
CA ILE A 2 1.22 1.18 4.90
C ILE A 2 1.01 0.91 3.41
N VAL A 3 -0.05 1.48 2.82
CA VAL A 3 -0.31 1.37 1.37
C VAL A 3 -0.34 2.77 0.76
N GLY A 4 0.52 3.00 -0.23
CA GLY A 4 0.60 4.26 -0.97
C GLY A 4 0.21 4.06 -2.44
N PRO A 5 -0.46 5.04 -3.08
CA PRO A 5 -0.75 4.97 -4.50
C PRO A 5 0.52 5.23 -5.32
N SER A 6 0.65 4.57 -6.46
CA SER A 6 1.61 4.90 -7.52
C SER A 6 1.08 5.99 -8.46
N SER A 7 -0.23 6.30 -8.38
CA SER A 7 -0.89 7.31 -9.19
C SER A 7 -1.07 8.63 -8.41
N HIS A 8 -1.11 9.74 -9.15
CA HIS A 8 -1.32 11.12 -8.67
C HIS A 8 -0.24 11.68 -7.72
N GLY A 9 0.75 12.36 -8.29
CA GLY A 9 1.77 13.14 -7.55
C GLY A 9 3.20 12.70 -7.86
N ASP A 10 4.14 13.11 -7.00
CA ASP A 10 5.51 12.60 -7.04
C ASP A 10 5.51 11.09 -6.79
N GLN A 11 6.40 10.38 -7.45
CA GLN A 11 6.50 8.93 -7.33
C GLN A 11 6.88 8.55 -5.89
N LEU A 12 5.90 8.03 -5.12
CA LEU A 12 6.15 7.50 -3.78
C LEU A 12 6.93 6.20 -3.88
N THR A 13 8.04 6.11 -3.16
CA THR A 13 8.77 4.86 -2.94
C THR A 13 8.66 4.44 -1.48
N PRO A 14 8.82 3.14 -1.17
CA PRO A 14 8.88 2.67 0.21
C PRO A 14 9.91 3.42 1.05
N ASP A 15 11.09 3.71 0.49
CA ASP A 15 12.17 4.43 1.17
C ASP A 15 11.77 5.86 1.56
N VAL A 16 11.11 6.58 0.65
CA VAL A 16 10.62 7.95 0.92
C VAL A 16 9.57 7.95 2.02
N ILE A 17 8.69 6.93 2.05
CA ILE A 17 7.67 6.79 3.10
C ILE A 17 8.30 6.41 4.44
N ALA A 18 9.25 5.48 4.44
CA ALA A 18 9.96 5.03 5.64
C ALA A 18 10.77 6.17 6.29
N ALA A 19 11.31 7.09 5.48
CA ALA A 19 12.07 8.25 5.94
C ALA A 19 11.20 9.43 6.43
N ARG A 20 9.87 9.30 6.49
CA ARG A 20 8.99 10.38 6.95
C ARG A 20 9.23 10.69 8.43
N PRO A 21 9.50 11.95 8.81
CA PRO A 21 9.73 12.32 10.20
C PRO A 21 8.56 11.92 11.10
N GLY A 22 8.86 11.21 12.19
CA GLY A 22 7.88 10.76 13.18
C GLY A 22 7.20 9.42 12.84
N TRP A 23 7.57 8.78 11.72
CA TRP A 23 7.02 7.47 11.32
C TRP A 23 7.94 6.29 11.69
N GLU A 24 9.11 6.56 12.27
CA GLU A 24 10.16 5.58 12.54
C GLU A 24 9.72 4.49 13.54
N ASN A 25 8.75 4.82 14.40
CA ASN A 25 8.21 3.91 15.41
C ASN A 25 6.95 3.15 14.96
N LEU A 26 6.48 3.36 13.72
CA LEU A 26 5.36 2.59 13.20
C LEU A 26 5.82 1.16 12.90
N ALA A 27 5.08 0.16 13.40
CA ALA A 27 5.35 -1.25 13.11
C ALA A 27 5.48 -1.51 11.61
N ALA A 28 4.61 -0.88 10.79
CA ALA A 28 4.68 -1.01 9.33
C ALA A 28 6.00 -0.52 8.71
N VAL A 29 6.66 0.46 9.32
CA VAL A 29 7.97 0.96 8.86
C VAL A 29 9.08 0.03 9.36
N GLN A 30 9.02 -0.41 10.61
CA GLN A 30 9.99 -1.32 11.22
C GLN A 30 10.00 -2.69 10.54
N ASP A 31 8.83 -3.20 10.17
CA ASP A 31 8.64 -4.50 9.52
C ASP A 31 8.80 -4.42 7.99
N GLY A 32 9.05 -3.24 7.43
CA GLY A 32 9.15 -3.03 5.97
C GLY A 32 7.84 -3.27 5.21
N ALA A 33 6.69 -3.31 5.90
CA ALA A 33 5.37 -3.54 5.35
C ALA A 33 4.80 -2.27 4.69
N ILE A 34 5.49 -1.75 3.66
CA ILE A 34 5.13 -0.56 2.89
C ILE A 34 4.95 -0.98 1.42
N TYR A 35 3.72 -0.87 0.91
CA TYR A 35 3.35 -1.33 -0.42
C TYR A 35 2.91 -0.16 -1.29
N ILE A 36 3.41 -0.12 -2.52
CA ILE A 36 3.00 0.85 -3.54
C ILE A 36 2.10 0.14 -4.55
N VAL A 37 0.90 0.67 -4.77
CA VAL A 37 -0.15 0.02 -5.58
C VAL A 37 -0.75 0.99 -6.59
N ASP A 38 -1.34 0.48 -7.67
CA ASP A 38 -2.14 1.32 -8.57
C ASP A 38 -3.34 1.92 -7.80
N GLY A 39 -3.35 3.24 -7.66
CA GLY A 39 -4.36 3.96 -6.89
C GLY A 39 -5.65 4.22 -7.67
N ASP A 40 -5.65 4.05 -8.99
CA ASP A 40 -6.80 4.37 -9.83
C ASP A 40 -8.00 3.46 -9.53
N PRO A 41 -7.86 2.12 -9.46
CA PRO A 41 -8.96 1.23 -9.10
C PRO A 41 -9.54 1.46 -7.71
N ILE A 42 -8.72 1.99 -6.79
CA ILE A 42 -9.08 2.25 -5.39
C ILE A 42 -9.84 3.58 -5.29
N SER A 43 -9.33 4.63 -5.92
CA SER A 43 -9.90 5.98 -5.84
C SER A 43 -11.05 6.22 -6.83
N ARG A 44 -11.14 5.43 -7.90
CA ARG A 44 -12.16 5.51 -8.95
C ARG A 44 -12.86 4.15 -9.08
N PRO A 45 -13.75 3.81 -8.14
CA PRO A 45 -14.34 2.48 -8.09
C PRO A 45 -15.17 2.23 -9.35
N GLY A 46 -14.69 1.31 -10.16
CA GLY A 46 -15.32 0.82 -11.38
C GLY A 46 -15.27 -0.70 -11.43
N PRO A 47 -15.28 -1.34 -12.61
CA PRO A 47 -15.31 -2.80 -12.71
C PRO A 47 -14.10 -3.49 -12.06
N ARG A 48 -12.95 -2.80 -11.96
CA ARG A 48 -11.69 -3.30 -11.36
C ARG A 48 -11.61 -3.17 -9.83
N VAL A 49 -12.69 -2.76 -9.15
CA VAL A 49 -12.67 -2.55 -7.69
C VAL A 49 -12.42 -3.85 -6.92
N VAL A 50 -12.86 -4.98 -7.48
CA VAL A 50 -12.63 -6.30 -6.87
C VAL A 50 -11.14 -6.66 -6.94
N ASP A 51 -10.49 -6.48 -8.08
CA ASP A 51 -9.04 -6.70 -8.22
C ASP A 51 -8.23 -5.86 -7.22
N ALA A 52 -8.66 -4.61 -7.00
CA ALA A 52 -8.04 -3.70 -6.04
C ALA A 52 -8.22 -4.21 -4.60
N LEU A 53 -9.42 -4.69 -4.27
CA LEU A 53 -9.72 -5.29 -2.97
C LEU A 53 -8.88 -6.54 -2.72
N GLU A 54 -8.76 -7.43 -3.70
CA GLU A 54 -7.97 -8.66 -3.59
C GLU A 54 -6.48 -8.35 -3.35
N GLN A 55 -5.90 -7.39 -4.10
CA GLN A 55 -4.53 -6.93 -3.87
C GLN A 55 -4.33 -6.35 -2.46
N LEU A 56 -5.24 -5.48 -2.01
CA LEU A 56 -5.17 -4.94 -0.66
C LEU A 56 -5.31 -6.04 0.40
N ALA A 57 -6.19 -7.02 0.19
CA ALA A 57 -6.37 -8.14 1.11
C ALA A 57 -5.08 -8.96 1.27
N ALA A 58 -4.38 -9.26 0.17
CA ALA A 58 -3.10 -9.96 0.19
C ALA A 58 -2.01 -9.19 0.97
N TYR A 59 -1.93 -7.86 0.83
CA TYR A 59 -0.95 -7.05 1.56
C TYR A 59 -1.29 -6.85 3.04
N LEU A 60 -2.57 -6.71 3.37
CA LEU A 60 -3.01 -6.41 4.73
C LEU A 60 -3.13 -7.67 5.61
N TYR A 61 -3.45 -8.81 5.00
CA TYR A 61 -3.65 -10.09 5.69
C TYR A 61 -2.98 -11.23 4.90
N PRO A 62 -1.64 -11.19 4.75
CA PRO A 62 -0.90 -12.20 3.98
C PRO A 62 -1.08 -13.62 4.53
N GLU A 63 -1.40 -13.78 5.81
CA GLU A 63 -1.69 -15.08 6.42
C GLU A 63 -3.04 -15.69 6.00
N ARG A 64 -3.93 -14.88 5.41
CA ARG A 64 -5.26 -15.30 4.94
C ARG A 64 -5.40 -15.27 3.43
N PHE A 65 -4.67 -14.39 2.76
CA PHE A 65 -4.81 -14.12 1.32
C PHE A 65 -3.46 -14.09 0.57
N GLY A 66 -2.33 -14.41 1.22
CA GLY A 66 -1.07 -14.62 0.53
C GLY A 66 -1.09 -15.94 -0.23
N GLU A 67 -0.86 -15.90 -1.55
CA GLU A 67 -0.52 -17.09 -2.35
C GLU A 67 0.89 -17.60 -2.02
#